data_AF-A0A0L0EW09-F1
#
_entry.id   AF-A0A0L0EW09-F1
#
_cell.length_a   1.000
_cell.length_b   1.000
_cell.length_c   1.000
_cell.angle_alpha   90.00
_cell.angle_beta   90.00
_cell.angle_gamma   90.00
#
_symmetry.space_group_name_H-M   'P 1'
#
loop_
_entity.id
_entity.type
_entity.pdbx_description
1 polymer ?
#
loop_
_entity_poly.entity_id
_entity_poly.type
_entity_poly.pdbx_seq_one_letter_code
_entity_poly.pdbx_strand_id
1 'polypeptide(L)'
;MHGLGYGLLKYIRQDAEICALDKRSVDQAIVFNYLGKLDNVTGTQGRLAMAQESRGAESAPEAADLHHLMVNGQSQDNQLRFDLSFAMPSYSEAQIEALSARFKAVLLQLVAKAKAGAECQTLIVEDFPAATLEQAQLDSLQAQYSDIERVYVATPMQQGMIYHDLLQQDASLYTTLTHFELDGEVDTPAMQQAWQNVIARHAILRTSFSVFDDADIHQVVHNNALIEMEVLDWQHKSAELVATQLSELHYAIKAKGFDFNLAPLMSLTLVRLPAQKAQLIWSHHHVLTDGWCQATLFSEVLGYYQSLTGGQPLTLPPEANYEDYIQWLCNQNRDEARAFWDAELAGVSAPTTLQLPAAASDVPSYDEIKWSCDETLTRQLSQFAQISRSLRMLYCN
;
A
#
# COMPACT_ATOMS: atom_id res chain seq x y z
N MET A 1 -33.16 -19.12 -9.41
CA MET A 1 -32.69 -20.40 -9.99
C MET A 1 -31.33 -20.69 -9.36
N HIS A 2 -31.25 -21.58 -8.37
CA HIS A 2 -29.97 -21.91 -7.73
C HIS A 2 -29.14 -22.74 -8.71
N GLY A 3 -27.96 -22.24 -9.08
CA GLY A 3 -27.12 -22.85 -10.10
C GLY A 3 -26.79 -24.31 -9.79
N LEU A 4 -26.58 -25.12 -10.84
CA LEU A 4 -26.32 -26.56 -10.78
C LEU A 4 -25.23 -26.98 -9.76
N GLY A 5 -24.28 -26.09 -9.45
CA GLY A 5 -23.26 -26.33 -8.42
C GLY A 5 -23.80 -26.42 -6.98
N TYR A 6 -24.87 -25.68 -6.64
CA TYR A 6 -25.43 -25.65 -5.29
C TYR A 6 -26.04 -27.00 -4.89
N GLY A 7 -26.79 -27.63 -5.80
CA GLY A 7 -27.39 -28.94 -5.54
C GLY A 7 -26.34 -30.04 -5.35
N LEU A 8 -25.25 -29.98 -6.12
CA LEU A 8 -24.14 -30.92 -6.04
C LEU A 8 -23.37 -30.78 -4.72
N LEU A 9 -23.08 -29.55 -4.29
CA LEU A 9 -22.35 -29.30 -3.04
C LEU A 9 -23.19 -29.64 -1.80
N LYS A 10 -24.48 -29.29 -1.81
CA LYS A 10 -25.37 -29.48 -0.65
C LYS A 10 -25.81 -30.93 -0.44
N TYR A 11 -26.08 -31.68 -1.50
CA TYR A 11 -26.72 -32.99 -1.39
C TYR A 11 -25.79 -34.17 -1.67
N ILE A 12 -24.61 -33.96 -2.28
CA ILE A 12 -23.71 -35.06 -2.69
C ILE A 12 -22.41 -35.10 -1.87
N ARG A 13 -21.92 -33.97 -1.34
CA ARG A 13 -20.76 -33.97 -0.41
C ARG A 13 -21.19 -33.71 1.03
N GLN A 14 -21.13 -34.74 1.88
CA GLN A 14 -21.22 -34.61 3.34
C GLN A 14 -19.89 -34.10 3.95
N ASP A 15 -19.37 -33.00 3.40
CA ASP A 15 -18.08 -32.43 3.81
C ASP A 15 -18.30 -31.40 4.92
N ALA A 16 -17.78 -31.68 6.12
CA ALA A 16 -18.05 -30.88 7.32
C ALA A 16 -17.55 -29.43 7.21
N GLU A 17 -16.50 -29.18 6.41
CA GLU A 17 -15.97 -27.83 6.17
C GLU A 17 -16.88 -27.01 5.23
N ILE A 18 -17.54 -27.65 4.26
CA ILE A 18 -18.48 -26.99 3.34
C ILE A 18 -19.80 -26.67 4.05
N CYS A 19 -20.28 -27.58 4.91
CA CYS A 19 -21.41 -27.29 5.80
C CYS A 19 -21.08 -26.19 6.83
N ALA A 20 -19.81 -26.02 7.21
CA ALA A 20 -19.37 -24.92 8.07
C ALA A 20 -19.26 -23.59 7.30
N LEU A 21 -18.95 -23.62 6.00
CA LEU A 21 -19.04 -22.46 5.10
C LEU A 21 -20.48 -21.98 4.93
N ASP A 22 -21.47 -22.89 4.86
CA ASP A 22 -22.91 -22.58 4.76
C ASP A 22 -23.41 -21.74 5.96
N LYS A 23 -22.75 -21.86 7.13
CA LYS A 23 -23.02 -21.02 8.31
C LYS A 23 -22.31 -19.66 8.29
N ARG A 24 -21.27 -19.49 7.46
CA ARG A 24 -20.53 -18.22 7.30
C ARG A 24 -21.01 -17.41 6.09
N SER A 25 -21.80 -18.00 5.18
CA SER A 25 -22.04 -17.44 3.85
C SER A 25 -23.34 -16.67 3.62
N VAL A 26 -24.14 -16.33 4.63
CA VAL A 26 -25.33 -15.45 4.40
C VAL A 26 -25.56 -14.43 5.52
N ASP A 27 -24.53 -13.67 5.87
CA ASP A 27 -24.67 -12.31 6.43
C ASP A 27 -24.29 -11.28 5.36
N GLN A 28 -24.74 -11.47 4.11
CA GLN A 28 -24.65 -10.40 3.11
C GLN A 28 -25.71 -9.34 3.46
N ALA A 29 -25.32 -8.41 4.33
CA ALA A 29 -26.19 -7.34 4.80
C ALA A 29 -26.67 -6.43 3.67
N ILE A 30 -25.89 -6.29 2.59
CA ILE A 30 -26.20 -5.38 1.48
C ILE A 30 -25.96 -6.09 0.14
N VAL A 31 -26.94 -6.04 -0.75
CA VAL A 31 -26.83 -6.46 -2.15
C VAL A 31 -27.02 -5.25 -3.06
N PHE A 32 -26.11 -5.08 -4.02
CA PHE A 32 -26.24 -4.06 -5.06
C PHE A 32 -26.26 -4.73 -6.44
N ASN A 33 -27.33 -4.49 -7.21
CA ASN A 33 -27.42 -4.94 -8.59
C ASN A 33 -27.62 -3.76 -9.53
N TYR A 34 -26.96 -3.80 -10.69
CA TYR A 34 -27.29 -2.93 -11.82
C TYR A 34 -27.86 -3.77 -12.96
N LEU A 35 -29.16 -3.64 -13.20
CA LEU A 35 -29.92 -4.46 -14.15
C LEU A 35 -29.71 -4.00 -15.61
N GLY A 36 -28.94 -2.94 -15.82
CA GLY A 36 -28.64 -2.39 -17.14
C GLY A 36 -29.72 -1.45 -17.67
N LYS A 37 -29.73 -1.28 -19.00
CA LYS A 37 -30.64 -0.38 -19.72
C LYS A 37 -31.79 -1.17 -20.36
N LEU A 38 -32.98 -1.06 -19.78
CA LEU A 38 -34.17 -1.78 -20.25
C LEU A 38 -34.76 -1.20 -21.55
N ASP A 39 -34.42 0.04 -21.91
CA ASP A 39 -34.91 0.70 -23.15
C ASP A 39 -34.59 -0.10 -24.42
N ASN A 40 -33.52 -0.89 -24.40
CA ASN A 40 -33.10 -1.72 -25.54
C ASN A 40 -34.04 -2.92 -25.75
N VAL A 41 -34.81 -3.33 -24.73
CA VAL A 41 -35.69 -4.50 -24.75
C VAL A 41 -37.15 -4.09 -24.92
N THR A 42 -37.57 -2.97 -24.33
CA THR A 42 -38.97 -2.51 -24.29
C THR A 42 -39.24 -1.22 -25.08
N GLY A 43 -38.25 -0.69 -25.80
CA GLY A 43 -38.39 0.53 -26.60
C GLY A 43 -39.36 0.42 -27.78
N THR A 44 -39.65 1.53 -28.46
CA THR A 44 -40.66 1.69 -29.52
C THR A 44 -40.52 0.79 -30.76
N GLN A 45 -39.45 0.00 -30.89
CA GLN A 45 -39.30 -1.04 -31.92
C GLN A 45 -39.37 -2.49 -31.38
N GLY A 46 -39.47 -2.66 -30.06
CA GLY A 46 -39.59 -3.96 -29.40
C GLY A 46 -41.01 -4.52 -29.52
N ARG A 47 -41.13 -5.81 -29.87
CA ARG A 47 -42.41 -6.53 -29.87
C ARG A 47 -42.90 -6.94 -28.47
N LEU A 48 -42.17 -6.54 -27.43
CA LEU A 48 -42.42 -6.87 -26.03
C LEU A 48 -42.67 -5.58 -25.26
N ALA A 49 -43.74 -5.56 -24.46
CA ALA A 49 -44.08 -4.47 -23.56
C ALA A 49 -44.12 -4.99 -22.12
N MET A 50 -43.87 -4.11 -21.15
CA MET A 50 -44.06 -4.45 -19.74
C MET A 50 -45.54 -4.71 -19.47
N ALA A 51 -45.84 -5.84 -18.82
CA ALA A 51 -47.19 -6.13 -18.37
C ALA A 51 -47.59 -5.11 -17.29
N GLN A 52 -48.79 -4.53 -17.41
CA GLN A 52 -49.35 -3.60 -16.41
C GLN A 52 -50.11 -4.32 -15.30
N GLU A 53 -50.28 -5.63 -15.44
CA GLU A 53 -50.97 -6.47 -14.48
C GLU A 53 -50.09 -6.71 -13.26
N SER A 54 -50.72 -6.91 -12.09
CA SER A 54 -49.98 -7.22 -10.87
C SER A 54 -49.23 -8.53 -11.03
N ARG A 55 -47.91 -8.49 -10.81
CA ARG A 55 -47.04 -9.67 -10.78
C ARG A 55 -47.13 -10.48 -9.47
N GLY A 56 -47.97 -10.04 -8.53
CA GLY A 56 -47.98 -10.56 -7.17
C GLY A 56 -46.74 -10.14 -6.36
N ALA A 57 -46.55 -10.75 -5.20
CA ALA A 57 -45.33 -10.56 -4.42
C ALA A 57 -44.15 -11.29 -5.09
N GLU A 58 -42.99 -10.63 -5.18
CA GLU A 58 -41.77 -11.25 -5.75
C GLU A 58 -41.20 -12.37 -4.88
N SER A 59 -41.53 -12.34 -3.59
CA SER A 59 -41.05 -13.29 -2.59
C SER A 59 -42.24 -13.90 -1.86
N ALA A 60 -42.10 -15.17 -1.48
CA ALA A 60 -43.06 -15.82 -0.60
C ALA A 60 -42.99 -15.16 0.80
N PRO A 61 -44.11 -15.05 1.54
CA PRO A 61 -44.11 -14.52 2.91
C PRO A 61 -43.18 -15.28 3.88
N GLU A 62 -42.84 -16.53 3.52
CA GLU A 62 -42.01 -17.45 4.29
C GLU A 62 -40.54 -17.47 3.81
N ALA A 63 -40.22 -16.76 2.73
CA ALA A 63 -38.83 -16.58 2.32
C ALA A 63 -38.18 -15.65 3.33
N ALA A 64 -37.39 -16.22 4.24
CA ALA A 64 -36.54 -15.44 5.14
C ALA A 64 -35.74 -14.44 4.30
N ASP A 65 -35.80 -13.16 4.68
CA ASP A 65 -35.12 -12.06 3.99
C ASP A 65 -33.64 -12.42 3.84
N LEU A 66 -33.24 -12.87 2.65
CA LEU A 66 -31.89 -13.37 2.39
C LEU A 66 -30.84 -12.26 2.53
N HIS A 67 -31.26 -10.99 2.53
CA HIS A 67 -30.42 -9.80 2.60
C HIS A 67 -31.09 -8.70 3.44
N HIS A 68 -30.33 -7.99 4.27
CA HIS A 68 -30.87 -6.91 5.12
C HIS A 68 -31.23 -5.63 4.31
N LEU A 69 -30.49 -5.34 3.24
CA LEU A 69 -30.71 -4.24 2.31
C LEU A 69 -30.36 -4.69 0.88
N MET A 70 -31.22 -4.36 -0.08
CA MET A 70 -31.00 -4.60 -1.51
C MET A 70 -31.22 -3.31 -2.28
N VAL A 71 -30.27 -2.95 -3.13
CA VAL A 71 -30.30 -1.77 -4.00
C VAL A 71 -30.27 -2.25 -5.44
N ASN A 72 -31.38 -2.08 -6.17
CA ASN A 72 -31.46 -2.41 -7.58
C ASN A 72 -31.48 -1.14 -8.41
N GLY A 73 -30.45 -0.93 -9.23
CA GLY A 73 -30.36 0.17 -10.18
C GLY A 73 -30.73 -0.28 -11.59
N GLN A 74 -31.48 0.55 -12.31
CA GLN A 74 -31.78 0.34 -13.73
C GLN A 74 -31.92 1.66 -14.47
N SER A 75 -31.65 1.65 -15.78
CA SER A 75 -32.01 2.76 -16.66
C SER A 75 -33.24 2.41 -17.50
N GLN A 76 -34.29 3.21 -17.37
CA GLN A 76 -35.55 3.07 -18.08
C GLN A 76 -36.10 4.44 -18.45
N ASP A 77 -36.58 4.61 -19.68
CA ASP A 77 -37.12 5.85 -20.24
C ASP A 77 -36.13 7.03 -20.13
N ASN A 78 -34.85 6.77 -20.36
CA ASN A 78 -33.74 7.72 -20.11
C ASN A 78 -33.67 8.26 -18.67
N GLN A 79 -34.30 7.60 -17.70
CA GLN A 79 -34.19 7.91 -16.28
C GLN A 79 -33.42 6.80 -15.56
N LEU A 80 -32.56 7.19 -14.63
CA LEU A 80 -31.90 6.25 -13.72
C LEU A 80 -32.80 6.06 -12.51
N ARG A 81 -33.22 4.81 -12.26
CA ARG A 81 -34.08 4.43 -11.15
C ARG A 81 -33.33 3.51 -10.21
N PHE A 82 -33.51 3.74 -8.91
CA PHE A 82 -33.05 2.84 -7.87
C PHE A 82 -34.23 2.43 -7.00
N ASP A 83 -34.37 1.13 -6.78
CA ASP A 83 -35.34 0.54 -5.87
C ASP A 83 -34.57 -0.05 -4.69
N LEU A 84 -34.85 0.45 -3.48
CA LEU A 84 -34.25 -0.01 -2.24
C LEU A 84 -35.27 -0.87 -1.50
N SER A 85 -34.94 -2.14 -1.28
CA SER A 85 -35.73 -3.09 -0.49
C SER A 85 -34.95 -3.44 0.77
N PHE A 86 -35.62 -3.53 1.92
CA PHE A 86 -34.93 -3.73 3.20
C PHE A 86 -35.78 -4.58 4.14
N ALA A 87 -35.11 -5.30 5.04
CA ALA A 87 -35.74 -6.16 6.02
C ALA A 87 -36.12 -5.37 7.28
N MET A 88 -37.38 -5.47 7.70
CA MET A 88 -37.84 -5.00 9.00
C MET A 88 -37.63 -6.11 10.04
N PRO A 89 -37.11 -5.84 11.25
CA PRO A 89 -36.90 -4.52 11.86
C PRO A 89 -35.47 -3.97 11.72
N SER A 90 -34.61 -4.57 10.88
CA SER A 90 -33.18 -4.20 10.81
C SER A 90 -32.94 -2.75 10.40
N TYR A 91 -33.82 -2.19 9.57
CA TYR A 91 -33.81 -0.77 9.19
C TYR A 91 -35.20 -0.19 9.31
N SER A 92 -35.31 1.05 9.80
CA SER A 92 -36.56 1.81 9.74
C SER A 92 -36.69 2.54 8.41
N GLU A 93 -37.94 2.85 8.02
CA GLU A 93 -38.23 3.68 6.84
C GLU A 93 -37.42 4.99 6.85
N ALA A 94 -37.36 5.67 7.99
CA ALA A 94 -36.60 6.92 8.14
C ALA A 94 -35.10 6.75 7.84
N GLN A 95 -34.49 5.62 8.21
CA GLN A 95 -33.07 5.35 7.90
C GLN A 95 -32.86 5.12 6.40
N ILE A 96 -33.76 4.39 5.75
CA ILE A 96 -33.67 4.12 4.31
C ILE A 96 -33.98 5.37 3.48
N GLU A 97 -34.89 6.23 3.94
CA GLU A 97 -35.14 7.54 3.35
C GLU A 97 -33.90 8.44 3.43
N ALA A 98 -33.24 8.50 4.59
CA ALA A 98 -32.00 9.25 4.76
C ALA A 98 -30.87 8.72 3.85
N LEU A 99 -30.72 7.40 3.77
CA LEU A 99 -29.78 6.74 2.86
C LEU A 99 -30.10 7.09 1.39
N SER A 100 -31.37 6.99 0.99
CA SER A 100 -31.82 7.30 -0.37
C SER A 100 -31.56 8.78 -0.73
N ALA A 101 -31.79 9.70 0.22
CA ALA A 101 -31.51 11.11 0.04
C ALA A 101 -30.00 11.38 -0.14
N ARG A 102 -29.14 10.77 0.70
CA ARG A 102 -27.68 10.90 0.57
C ARG A 102 -27.18 10.29 -0.74
N PHE A 103 -27.65 9.10 -1.08
CA PHE A 103 -27.31 8.41 -2.32
C PHE A 103 -27.69 9.24 -3.56
N LYS A 104 -28.89 9.82 -3.58
CA LYS A 104 -29.31 10.75 -4.64
C LYS A 104 -28.45 12.02 -4.70
N ALA A 105 -28.09 12.59 -3.55
CA ALA A 105 -27.23 13.77 -3.50
C ALA A 105 -25.86 13.50 -4.12
N VAL A 106 -25.24 12.37 -3.78
CA VAL A 106 -23.94 11.92 -4.35
C VAL A 106 -24.06 11.72 -5.87
N LEU A 107 -25.10 11.04 -6.35
CA LEU A 107 -25.33 10.86 -7.79
C LEU A 107 -25.47 12.20 -8.54
N LEU A 108 -26.17 13.17 -7.97
CA LEU A 108 -26.32 14.50 -8.58
C LEU A 108 -24.99 15.26 -8.63
N GLN A 109 -24.15 15.13 -7.60
CA GLN A 109 -22.80 15.68 -7.60
C GLN A 109 -21.94 15.05 -8.69
N LEU A 110 -21.97 13.72 -8.83
CA LEU A 110 -21.27 13.01 -9.91
C LEU A 110 -21.71 13.47 -11.30
N VAL A 111 -23.02 13.65 -11.51
CA VAL A 111 -23.56 14.16 -12.79
C VAL A 111 -23.12 15.60 -13.06
N ALA A 112 -23.15 16.48 -12.06
CA ALA A 112 -22.73 17.87 -12.21
C ALA A 112 -21.23 17.95 -12.58
N LYS A 113 -20.40 17.14 -11.95
CA LYS A 113 -18.95 17.05 -12.21
C LYS A 113 -18.64 16.43 -13.58
N ALA A 114 -19.32 15.35 -13.96
CA ALA A 114 -19.17 14.74 -15.29
C ALA A 114 -19.55 15.72 -16.42
N LYS A 115 -20.57 16.56 -16.21
CA LYS A 115 -20.95 17.63 -17.15
C LYS A 115 -19.91 18.74 -17.26
N ALA A 116 -19.08 18.94 -16.24
CA ALA A 116 -17.99 19.91 -16.25
C ALA A 116 -16.74 19.40 -16.99
N GLY A 117 -16.77 18.19 -17.55
CA GLY A 117 -15.67 17.63 -18.35
C GLY A 117 -14.54 17.00 -17.53
N ALA A 118 -14.71 16.85 -16.21
CA ALA A 118 -13.80 16.04 -15.40
C ALA A 118 -14.06 14.56 -15.69
N GLU A 119 -13.01 13.80 -16.01
CA GLU A 119 -13.09 12.34 -16.06
C GLU A 119 -13.67 11.84 -14.73
N CYS A 120 -14.58 10.86 -14.81
CA CYS A 120 -15.50 10.49 -13.73
C CYS A 120 -14.83 9.67 -12.60
N GLN A 121 -13.60 9.99 -12.25
CA GLN A 121 -12.96 9.63 -10.99
C GLN A 121 -13.03 10.87 -10.10
N THR A 122 -14.15 11.07 -9.41
CA THR A 122 -14.15 12.06 -8.32
C THR A 122 -14.31 11.33 -7.01
N LEU A 123 -13.15 10.95 -6.50
CA LEU A 123 -12.94 10.47 -5.15
C LEU A 123 -13.46 11.51 -4.16
N ILE A 124 -14.09 11.02 -3.12
CA ILE A 124 -14.60 11.81 -2.00
C ILE A 124 -13.80 11.45 -0.75
N VAL A 125 -13.79 12.33 0.24
CA VAL A 125 -13.05 12.09 1.50
C VAL A 125 -13.49 10.82 2.21
N GLU A 126 -14.75 10.39 2.05
CA GLU A 126 -15.25 9.12 2.59
C GLU A 126 -14.62 7.87 1.95
N ASP A 127 -13.99 7.99 0.78
CA ASP A 127 -13.22 6.89 0.18
C ASP A 127 -11.88 6.67 0.91
N PHE A 128 -11.41 7.66 1.68
CA PHE A 128 -10.11 7.66 2.36
C PHE A 128 -10.22 8.04 3.85
N PRO A 129 -10.87 7.23 4.69
CA PRO A 129 -11.06 7.53 6.10
C PRO A 129 -9.73 7.68 6.87
N ALA A 130 -8.67 7.01 6.43
CA ALA A 130 -7.33 7.08 7.02
C ALA A 130 -6.49 8.29 6.57
N ALA A 131 -7.00 9.12 5.66
CA ALA A 131 -6.28 10.29 5.15
C ALA A 131 -6.50 11.55 6.01
N THR A 132 -7.61 11.65 6.76
CA THR A 132 -7.96 12.85 7.54
C THR A 132 -7.93 14.16 6.74
N LEU A 133 -8.25 14.10 5.45
CA LEU A 133 -8.22 15.23 4.51
C LEU A 133 -9.55 16.00 4.48
N GLU A 134 -9.46 17.30 4.23
CA GLU A 134 -10.59 18.10 3.74
C GLU A 134 -10.83 17.87 2.23
N GLN A 135 -12.06 18.05 1.76
CA GLN A 135 -12.39 17.84 0.34
C GLN A 135 -11.58 18.74 -0.61
N ALA A 136 -11.23 19.95 -0.18
CA ALA A 136 -10.39 20.85 -0.97
C ALA A 136 -8.95 20.30 -1.17
N GLN A 137 -8.39 19.65 -0.15
CA GLN A 137 -7.08 19.01 -0.24
C GLN A 137 -7.14 17.80 -1.16
N LEU A 138 -8.18 16.97 -1.06
CA LEU A 138 -8.39 15.84 -1.97
C LEU A 138 -8.60 16.30 -3.43
N ASP A 139 -9.35 17.38 -3.66
CA ASP A 139 -9.52 17.97 -4.99
C ASP A 139 -8.17 18.45 -5.57
N SER A 140 -7.27 18.98 -4.73
CA SER A 140 -5.90 19.33 -5.13
C SER A 140 -5.09 18.09 -5.54
N LEU A 141 -5.16 17.00 -4.76
CA LEU A 141 -4.50 15.74 -5.11
C LEU A 141 -5.03 15.18 -6.44
N GLN A 142 -6.33 15.20 -6.65
CA GLN A 142 -6.95 14.72 -7.90
C GLN A 142 -6.60 15.59 -9.11
N ALA A 143 -6.34 16.88 -8.91
CA ALA A 143 -5.84 17.75 -9.96
C ALA A 143 -4.37 17.45 -10.31
N GLN A 144 -3.58 17.00 -9.33
CA GLN A 144 -2.16 16.68 -9.49
C GLN A 144 -1.92 15.26 -10.01
N TYR A 145 -2.70 14.29 -9.54
CA TYR A 145 -2.52 12.87 -9.78
C TYR A 145 -3.80 12.26 -10.37
N SER A 146 -3.67 11.63 -11.55
CA SER A 146 -4.79 10.99 -12.25
C SER A 146 -4.98 9.52 -11.88
N ASP A 147 -4.10 8.96 -11.05
CA ASP A 147 -4.01 7.52 -10.81
C ASP A 147 -3.98 7.16 -9.31
N ILE A 148 -4.63 7.97 -8.47
CA ILE A 148 -4.74 7.70 -7.02
C ILE A 148 -5.50 6.39 -6.78
N GLU A 149 -4.87 5.48 -6.03
CA GLU A 149 -5.48 4.25 -5.52
C GLU A 149 -5.94 4.43 -4.07
N ARG A 150 -5.06 4.98 -3.22
CA ARG A 150 -5.31 5.20 -1.79
C ARG A 150 -4.60 6.47 -1.30
N VAL A 151 -5.12 7.05 -0.24
CA VAL A 151 -4.48 8.16 0.46
C VAL A 151 -4.48 7.89 1.96
N TYR A 152 -3.36 8.17 2.62
CA TYR A 152 -3.19 8.03 4.06
C TYR A 152 -2.51 9.27 4.63
N VAL A 153 -2.69 9.53 5.92
CA VAL A 153 -1.74 10.39 6.64
C VAL A 153 -0.37 9.69 6.69
N ALA A 154 0.72 10.45 6.48
CA ALA A 154 2.06 9.93 6.71
C ALA A 154 2.27 9.66 8.20
N THR A 155 2.96 8.57 8.53
CA THR A 155 3.26 8.27 9.94
C THR A 155 4.17 9.36 10.54
N PRO A 156 4.16 9.58 11.87
CA PRO A 156 5.02 10.58 12.51
C PRO A 156 6.51 10.40 12.16
N MET A 157 6.96 9.16 11.97
CA MET A 157 8.34 8.86 11.59
C MET A 157 8.62 9.23 10.13
N GLN A 158 7.69 8.93 9.19
CA GLN A 158 7.80 9.38 7.81
C GLN A 158 7.77 10.91 7.70
N GLN A 159 6.89 11.57 8.46
CA GLN A 159 6.83 13.03 8.54
C GLN A 159 8.17 13.62 9.00
N GLY A 160 8.76 13.07 10.07
CA GLY A 160 10.07 13.51 10.57
C GLY A 160 11.20 13.33 9.56
N MET A 161 11.24 12.19 8.86
CA MET A 161 12.23 11.94 7.81
C MET A 161 12.12 12.94 6.64
N ILE A 162 10.90 13.13 6.12
CA ILE A 162 10.66 14.05 4.99
C ILE A 162 10.97 15.49 5.40
N TYR A 163 10.56 15.91 6.60
CA TYR A 163 10.83 17.25 7.09
C TYR A 163 12.33 17.53 7.23
N HIS A 164 13.11 16.57 7.75
CA HIS A 164 14.58 16.69 7.82
C HIS A 164 15.22 16.84 6.44
N ASP A 165 14.71 16.10 5.44
CA ASP A 165 15.22 16.15 4.07
C ASP A 165 14.89 17.50 3.40
N LEU A 166 13.63 17.97 3.52
CA LEU A 166 13.16 19.25 2.98
C LEU A 166 13.86 20.46 3.59
N LEU A 167 14.28 20.39 4.87
CA LEU A 167 15.07 21.44 5.52
C LEU A 167 16.53 21.51 5.04
N GLN A 168 16.95 20.63 4.11
CA GLN A 168 18.28 20.56 3.50
C GLN A 168 19.44 20.55 4.51
N GLN A 169 19.21 20.06 5.72
CA GLN A 169 20.30 19.93 6.69
C GLN A 169 21.26 18.81 6.28
N ASP A 170 20.77 17.78 5.59
CA ASP A 170 21.57 16.72 4.97
C ASP A 170 20.70 15.83 4.04
N ALA A 171 20.43 16.28 2.80
CA ALA A 171 19.50 15.61 1.85
C ALA A 171 19.90 14.17 1.45
N SER A 172 21.03 13.68 1.98
CA SER A 172 21.53 12.33 1.75
C SER A 172 21.30 11.38 2.95
N LEU A 173 20.87 11.90 4.10
CA LEU A 173 20.81 11.16 5.37
C LEU A 173 19.91 9.93 5.29
N TYR A 174 18.79 10.05 4.57
CA TYR A 174 17.81 8.98 4.40
C TYR A 174 17.85 8.34 3.02
N THR A 175 18.83 8.70 2.18
CA THR A 175 19.07 7.98 0.92
C THR A 175 19.90 6.74 1.19
N THR A 176 19.27 5.58 1.02
CA THR A 176 19.88 4.27 1.24
C THR A 176 20.32 3.67 -0.10
N LEU A 177 21.57 3.19 -0.14
CA LEU A 177 22.11 2.42 -1.25
C LEU A 177 22.35 0.99 -0.79
N THR A 178 21.60 0.04 -1.35
CA THR A 178 21.80 -1.39 -1.11
C THR A 178 22.47 -2.00 -2.32
N HIS A 179 23.55 -2.74 -2.08
CA HIS A 179 24.38 -3.30 -3.14
C HIS A 179 24.24 -4.81 -3.18
N PHE A 180 24.00 -5.33 -4.37
CA PHE A 180 23.96 -6.76 -4.63
C PHE A 180 25.04 -7.10 -5.65
N GLU A 181 25.99 -7.93 -5.25
CA GLU A 181 26.93 -8.56 -6.18
C GLU A 181 26.26 -9.77 -6.81
N LEU A 182 26.27 -9.80 -8.14
CA LEU A 182 25.66 -10.84 -8.95
C LEU A 182 26.75 -11.53 -9.75
N ASP A 183 26.83 -12.84 -9.60
CA ASP A 183 27.73 -13.68 -10.39
C ASP A 183 27.00 -14.21 -11.64
N GLY A 184 27.67 -14.11 -12.78
CA GLY A 184 27.15 -14.55 -14.09
C GLY A 184 26.47 -13.44 -14.89
N GLU A 185 25.94 -13.83 -16.05
CA GLU A 185 25.14 -12.92 -16.88
C GLU A 185 23.75 -12.70 -16.29
N VAL A 186 23.42 -11.43 -16.06
CA VAL A 186 22.09 -11.01 -15.59
C VAL A 186 21.18 -10.77 -16.79
N ASP A 187 20.04 -11.44 -16.82
CA ASP A 187 18.93 -11.11 -17.73
C ASP A 187 18.32 -9.78 -17.26
N THR A 188 18.81 -8.69 -17.84
CA THR A 188 18.45 -7.32 -17.45
C THR A 188 16.94 -7.06 -17.58
N PRO A 189 16.26 -7.39 -18.70
CA PRO A 189 14.80 -7.31 -18.77
C PRO A 189 14.07 -8.10 -17.68
N ALA A 190 14.48 -9.34 -17.40
CA ALA A 190 13.85 -10.13 -16.35
C ALA A 190 14.08 -9.53 -14.95
N MET A 191 15.26 -8.97 -14.68
CA MET A 191 15.56 -8.29 -13.42
C MET A 191 14.68 -7.04 -13.23
N GLN A 192 14.55 -6.20 -14.27
CA GLN A 192 13.68 -5.03 -14.21
C GLN A 192 12.21 -5.43 -13.97
N GLN A 193 11.73 -6.44 -14.70
CA GLN A 193 10.37 -6.93 -14.56
C GLN A 193 10.12 -7.57 -13.18
N ALA A 194 11.12 -8.24 -12.59
CA ALA A 194 11.02 -8.78 -11.25
C ALA A 194 10.79 -7.68 -10.20
N TRP A 195 11.56 -6.58 -10.28
CA TRP A 195 11.35 -5.40 -9.46
C TRP A 195 9.98 -4.75 -9.71
N GLN A 196 9.58 -4.64 -10.98
CA GLN A 196 8.29 -4.09 -11.34
C GLN A 196 7.12 -4.89 -10.73
N ASN A 197 7.24 -6.22 -10.66
CA ASN A 197 6.24 -7.08 -10.02
C ASN A 197 6.18 -6.87 -8.50
N VAL A 198 7.32 -6.67 -7.83
CA VAL A 198 7.37 -6.33 -6.40
C VAL A 198 6.75 -4.96 -6.15
N ILE A 199 7.04 -3.97 -7.00
CA ILE A 199 6.44 -2.62 -6.90
C ILE A 199 4.92 -2.68 -7.09
N ALA A 200 4.44 -3.42 -8.09
CA ALA A 200 3.00 -3.61 -8.30
C ALA A 200 2.31 -4.30 -7.11
N ARG A 201 3.04 -5.16 -6.39
CA ARG A 201 2.54 -5.91 -5.24
C ARG A 201 2.52 -5.11 -3.94
N HIS A 202 3.50 -4.23 -3.69
CA HIS A 202 3.61 -3.51 -2.42
C HIS A 202 3.23 -2.04 -2.57
N ALA A 203 2.09 -1.64 -2.00
CA ALA A 203 1.54 -0.29 -2.16
C ALA A 203 2.54 0.83 -1.80
N ILE A 204 3.35 0.62 -0.75
CA ILE A 204 4.35 1.60 -0.31
C ILE A 204 5.39 1.91 -1.40
N LEU A 205 5.74 0.96 -2.27
CA LEU A 205 6.71 1.18 -3.34
C LEU A 205 6.14 2.00 -4.51
N ARG A 206 4.81 2.14 -4.58
CA ARG A 206 4.09 3.02 -5.50
C ARG A 206 3.57 4.28 -4.79
N THR A 207 4.14 4.64 -3.64
CA THR A 207 3.66 5.77 -2.84
C THR A 207 4.53 7.01 -3.04
N SER A 208 3.89 8.15 -3.29
CA SER A 208 4.47 9.48 -3.17
C SER A 208 3.98 10.16 -1.88
N PHE A 209 4.55 11.30 -1.52
CA PHE A 209 4.22 12.07 -0.34
C PHE A 209 3.92 13.52 -0.72
N SER A 210 2.66 13.91 -0.57
CA SER A 210 2.19 15.27 -0.83
C SER A 210 2.21 16.09 0.46
N VAL A 211 2.77 17.30 0.39
CA VAL A 211 2.85 18.23 1.51
C VAL A 211 1.85 19.36 1.29
N PHE A 212 0.97 19.60 2.27
CA PHE A 212 0.04 20.73 2.25
C PHE A 212 0.54 21.91 3.12
N ASP A 213 -0.08 23.07 2.97
CA ASP A 213 0.31 24.33 3.63
C ASP A 213 0.18 24.29 5.18
N ASP A 214 -0.60 23.36 5.72
CA ASP A 214 -0.75 23.08 7.15
C ASP A 214 0.36 22.19 7.73
N ALA A 215 1.33 21.81 6.90
CA ALA A 215 2.44 20.89 7.19
C ALA A 215 2.04 19.43 7.42
N ASP A 216 0.80 19.05 7.14
CA ASP A 216 0.43 17.64 7.12
C ASP A 216 0.90 16.98 5.81
N ILE A 217 1.63 15.88 5.97
CA ILE A 217 2.17 15.10 4.86
C ILE A 217 1.28 13.87 4.66
N HIS A 218 0.88 13.64 3.43
CA HIS A 218 0.00 12.55 3.05
C HIS A 218 0.69 11.60 2.09
N GLN A 219 0.56 10.31 2.38
CA GLN A 219 0.94 9.22 1.47
C GLN A 219 -0.11 9.12 0.37
N VAL A 220 0.31 9.20 -0.89
CA VAL A 220 -0.54 9.00 -2.06
C VAL A 220 -0.08 7.73 -2.77
N VAL A 221 -0.87 6.67 -2.68
CA VAL A 221 -0.61 5.41 -3.38
C VAL A 221 -1.12 5.52 -4.81
N HIS A 222 -0.23 5.26 -5.76
CA HIS A 222 -0.54 5.29 -7.19
C HIS A 222 -0.92 3.90 -7.70
N ASN A 223 -1.88 3.82 -8.64
CA ASN A 223 -2.29 2.58 -9.32
C ASN A 223 -1.11 1.92 -10.04
N ASN A 224 -0.11 2.68 -10.49
CA ASN A 224 1.11 2.13 -11.03
C ASN A 224 2.29 3.07 -10.79
N ALA A 225 3.48 2.50 -10.58
CA ALA A 225 4.74 3.25 -10.58
C ALA A 225 5.77 2.44 -11.36
N LEU A 226 6.42 3.08 -12.33
CA LEU A 226 7.40 2.41 -13.19
C LEU A 226 8.80 2.60 -12.63
N ILE A 227 9.55 1.50 -12.51
CA ILE A 227 10.93 1.57 -12.06
C ILE A 227 11.89 1.92 -13.18
N GLU A 228 12.67 2.97 -12.95
CA GLU A 228 13.82 3.28 -13.79
C GLU A 228 15.00 2.37 -13.43
N MET A 229 15.59 1.75 -14.44
CA MET A 229 16.82 0.98 -14.29
C MET A 229 17.86 1.47 -15.31
N GLU A 230 18.92 2.09 -14.80
CA GLU A 230 20.09 2.46 -15.59
C GLU A 230 21.03 1.27 -15.72
N VAL A 231 21.61 1.07 -16.91
CA VAL A 231 22.58 -0.01 -17.16
C VAL A 231 23.91 0.61 -17.58
N LEU A 232 24.95 0.38 -16.79
CA LEU A 232 26.30 0.89 -17.04
C LEU A 232 27.21 -0.26 -17.46
N ASP A 233 27.86 -0.15 -18.62
CA ASP A 233 28.77 -1.19 -19.12
C ASP A 233 30.24 -0.86 -18.80
N TRP A 234 30.77 -1.51 -17.77
CA TRP A 234 32.14 -1.32 -17.26
C TRP A 234 32.99 -2.59 -17.44
N GLN A 235 32.56 -3.54 -18.28
CA GLN A 235 33.24 -4.82 -18.49
C GLN A 235 34.69 -4.68 -19.00
N HIS A 236 35.03 -3.53 -19.58
CA HIS A 236 36.36 -3.23 -20.12
C HIS A 236 37.24 -2.36 -19.21
N LYS A 237 36.77 -2.02 -17.99
CA LYS A 237 37.51 -1.16 -17.06
C LYS A 237 38.42 -1.97 -16.13
N SER A 238 39.52 -1.36 -15.66
CA SER A 238 40.38 -1.96 -14.63
C SER A 238 39.70 -1.93 -13.25
N ALA A 239 40.14 -2.77 -12.33
CA ALA A 239 39.59 -2.84 -10.98
C ALA A 239 39.73 -1.51 -10.22
N GLU A 240 40.86 -0.82 -10.37
CA GLU A 240 41.11 0.47 -9.72
C GLU A 240 40.14 1.53 -10.24
N LEU A 241 39.92 1.57 -11.57
CA LEU A 241 38.99 2.52 -12.19
C LEU A 241 37.54 2.24 -11.78
N VAL A 242 37.15 0.97 -11.67
CA VAL A 242 35.82 0.56 -11.17
C VAL A 242 35.62 1.08 -9.75
N ALA A 243 36.58 0.89 -8.84
CA ALA A 243 36.43 1.31 -7.45
C ALA A 243 36.24 2.84 -7.33
N THR A 244 37.02 3.64 -8.06
CA THR A 244 36.86 5.10 -8.08
C THR A 244 35.50 5.51 -8.65
N GLN A 245 35.08 4.89 -9.77
CA GLN A 245 33.81 5.24 -10.42
C GLN A 245 32.58 4.79 -9.65
N LEU A 246 32.66 3.70 -8.89
CA LEU A 246 31.59 3.32 -7.97
C LEU A 246 31.40 4.39 -6.89
N SER A 247 32.48 4.90 -6.31
CA SER A 247 32.42 5.97 -5.30
C SER A 247 31.79 7.26 -5.86
N GLU A 248 32.22 7.67 -7.07
CA GLU A 248 31.63 8.81 -7.78
C GLU A 248 30.15 8.59 -8.09
N LEU A 249 29.77 7.38 -8.50
CA LEU A 249 28.39 7.00 -8.76
C LEU A 249 27.54 7.05 -7.49
N HIS A 250 28.04 6.57 -6.34
CA HIS A 250 27.30 6.65 -5.07
C HIS A 250 27.07 8.09 -4.65
N TYR A 251 28.09 8.94 -4.78
CA TYR A 251 27.95 10.37 -4.52
C TYR A 251 26.90 11.00 -5.45
N ALA A 252 26.96 10.69 -6.75
CA ALA A 252 26.01 11.23 -7.73
C ALA A 252 24.57 10.79 -7.45
N ILE A 253 24.35 9.51 -7.11
CA ILE A 253 23.02 8.99 -6.75
C ILE A 253 22.49 9.69 -5.50
N LYS A 254 23.31 9.81 -4.45
CA LYS A 254 22.90 10.50 -3.21
C LYS A 254 22.64 11.99 -3.43
N ALA A 255 23.46 12.65 -4.26
CA ALA A 255 23.31 14.07 -4.56
C ALA A 255 22.07 14.38 -5.42
N LYS A 256 21.54 13.40 -6.18
CA LYS A 256 20.31 13.56 -6.95
C LYS A 256 19.09 13.76 -6.05
N GLY A 257 19.07 13.10 -4.88
CA GLY A 257 17.93 13.10 -3.96
C GLY A 257 16.66 12.49 -4.57
N PHE A 258 15.52 12.71 -3.90
CA PHE A 258 14.21 12.27 -4.37
C PHE A 258 13.20 13.42 -4.33
N ASP A 259 12.35 13.50 -5.35
CA ASP A 259 11.16 14.35 -5.31
C ASP A 259 10.03 13.56 -4.67
N PHE A 260 9.63 13.96 -3.46
CA PHE A 260 8.58 13.29 -2.72
C PHE A 260 7.23 13.27 -3.44
N ASN A 261 6.97 14.16 -4.40
CA ASN A 261 5.73 14.16 -5.18
C ASN A 261 5.71 13.12 -6.31
N LEU A 262 6.81 12.39 -6.53
CA LEU A 262 6.95 11.45 -7.64
C LEU A 262 7.23 10.03 -7.13
N ALA A 263 6.29 9.13 -7.35
CA ALA A 263 6.52 7.70 -7.16
C ALA A 263 7.16 7.08 -8.43
N PRO A 264 8.06 6.09 -8.28
CA PRO A 264 8.55 5.54 -7.02
C PRO A 264 9.73 6.34 -6.44
N LEU A 265 9.86 6.42 -5.11
CA LEU A 265 11.02 7.03 -4.44
C LEU A 265 12.22 6.07 -4.38
N MET A 266 12.51 5.43 -5.51
CA MET A 266 13.61 4.48 -5.67
C MET A 266 14.02 4.34 -7.14
N SER A 267 15.25 3.89 -7.36
CA SER A 267 15.79 3.58 -8.69
C SER A 267 16.78 2.41 -8.63
N LEU A 268 17.07 1.85 -9.79
CA LEU A 268 18.04 0.77 -9.94
C LEU A 268 19.18 1.21 -10.87
N THR A 269 20.41 0.84 -10.51
CA THR A 269 21.57 0.94 -11.40
C THR A 269 22.25 -0.41 -11.48
N LEU A 270 22.26 -1.02 -12.66
CA LEU A 270 22.95 -2.27 -12.95
C LEU A 270 24.30 -1.97 -13.62
N VAL A 271 25.38 -2.20 -12.90
CA VAL A 271 26.75 -2.05 -13.40
C VAL A 271 27.27 -3.41 -13.85
N ARG A 272 27.54 -3.57 -15.15
CA ARG A 272 28.18 -4.77 -15.71
C ARG A 272 29.70 -4.67 -15.52
N LEU A 273 30.29 -5.66 -14.89
CA LEU A 273 31.69 -5.68 -14.47
C LEU A 273 32.48 -6.77 -15.22
N PRO A 274 33.83 -6.69 -15.21
CA PRO A 274 34.67 -7.75 -15.77
C PRO A 274 34.40 -9.13 -15.15
N ALA A 275 34.80 -10.18 -15.85
CA ALA A 275 34.68 -11.58 -15.41
C ALA A 275 33.23 -12.07 -15.19
N GLN A 276 32.28 -11.58 -16.00
CA GLN A 276 30.85 -11.95 -15.90
C GLN A 276 30.29 -11.68 -14.50
N LYS A 277 30.61 -10.51 -13.96
CA LYS A 277 30.01 -10.03 -12.71
C LYS A 277 29.12 -8.85 -13.00
N ALA A 278 28.16 -8.61 -12.13
CA ALA A 278 27.41 -7.37 -12.12
C ALA A 278 27.22 -6.88 -10.68
N GLN A 279 27.05 -5.57 -10.53
CA GLN A 279 26.61 -4.97 -9.29
C GLN A 279 25.28 -4.30 -9.55
N LEU A 280 24.24 -4.75 -8.85
CA LEU A 280 22.95 -4.06 -8.80
C LEU A 280 22.96 -3.15 -7.58
N ILE A 281 22.80 -1.85 -7.82
CA ILE A 281 22.64 -0.83 -6.80
C ILE A 281 21.16 -0.47 -6.75
N TRP A 282 20.52 -0.75 -5.63
CA TRP A 282 19.17 -0.30 -5.33
C TRP A 282 19.24 0.96 -4.48
N SER A 283 18.86 2.09 -5.06
CA SER A 283 18.73 3.37 -4.36
C SER A 283 17.29 3.59 -3.96
N HIS A 284 17.05 3.97 -2.71
CA HIS A 284 15.70 4.32 -2.24
C HIS A 284 15.75 5.31 -1.09
N HIS A 285 14.65 6.03 -0.90
CA HIS A 285 14.45 6.83 0.30
C HIS A 285 13.95 5.95 1.46
N HIS A 286 14.54 6.10 2.66
CA HIS A 286 14.26 5.29 3.84
C HIS A 286 12.79 5.42 4.35
N VAL A 287 12.06 6.41 3.86
CA VAL A 287 10.61 6.58 4.08
C VAL A 287 9.77 5.40 3.58
N LEU A 288 10.28 4.64 2.60
CA LEU A 288 9.56 3.52 1.98
C LEU A 288 9.70 2.21 2.76
N THR A 289 10.82 1.97 3.42
CA THR A 289 11.16 0.65 3.98
C THR A 289 12.19 0.76 5.09
N ASP A 290 12.27 -0.26 5.93
CA ASP A 290 13.36 -0.48 6.87
C ASP A 290 14.21 -1.71 6.50
N GLY A 291 15.29 -1.95 7.25
CA GLY A 291 16.22 -3.06 7.00
C GLY A 291 15.60 -4.45 7.17
N TRP A 292 14.50 -4.59 7.91
CA TRP A 292 13.78 -5.86 8.04
C TRP A 292 12.97 -6.15 6.76
N CYS A 293 12.25 -5.15 6.29
CA CYS A 293 11.46 -5.23 5.06
C CYS A 293 12.34 -5.44 3.82
N GLN A 294 13.54 -4.85 3.76
CA GLN A 294 14.46 -5.02 2.63
C GLN A 294 14.81 -6.49 2.33
N ALA A 295 15.03 -7.33 3.35
CA ALA A 295 15.34 -8.75 3.14
C ALA A 295 14.15 -9.52 2.54
N THR A 296 12.93 -9.17 2.95
CA THR A 296 11.70 -9.77 2.43
C THR A 296 11.46 -9.35 0.98
N LEU A 297 11.56 -8.06 0.68
CA LEU A 297 11.42 -7.53 -0.67
C LEU A 297 12.42 -8.17 -1.63
N PHE A 298 13.68 -8.27 -1.21
CA PHE A 298 14.72 -8.88 -2.06
C PHE A 298 14.46 -10.38 -2.32
N SER A 299 13.98 -11.11 -1.31
CA SER A 299 13.56 -12.51 -1.50
C SER A 299 12.45 -12.63 -2.56
N GLU A 300 11.46 -11.73 -2.55
CA GLU A 300 10.41 -11.70 -3.57
C GLU A 300 10.95 -11.33 -4.96
N VAL A 301 11.83 -10.34 -5.07
CA VAL A 301 12.50 -9.99 -6.34
C VAL A 301 13.22 -11.20 -6.92
N LEU A 302 14.00 -11.92 -6.12
CA LEU A 302 14.70 -13.13 -6.57
C LEU A 302 13.71 -14.22 -6.99
N GLY A 303 12.61 -14.40 -6.26
CA GLY A 303 11.54 -15.33 -6.63
C GLY A 303 10.91 -15.01 -7.99
N TYR A 304 10.59 -13.73 -8.24
CA TYR A 304 10.05 -13.29 -9.52
C TYR A 304 11.07 -13.45 -10.64
N TYR A 305 12.33 -13.07 -10.40
CA TYR A 305 13.41 -13.23 -11.37
C TYR A 305 13.60 -14.69 -11.77
N GLN A 306 13.61 -15.62 -10.80
CA GLN A 306 13.68 -17.05 -11.06
C GLN A 306 12.48 -17.53 -11.89
N SER A 307 11.26 -17.11 -11.56
CA SER A 307 10.07 -17.46 -12.33
C SER A 307 10.12 -16.94 -13.77
N LEU A 308 10.68 -15.75 -14.01
CA LEU A 308 10.78 -15.14 -15.33
C LEU A 308 11.89 -15.79 -16.20
N THR A 309 12.91 -16.36 -15.57
CA THR A 309 14.07 -16.96 -16.24
C THR A 309 13.97 -18.49 -16.38
N GLY A 310 12.75 -19.05 -16.27
CA GLY A 310 12.46 -20.47 -16.51
C GLY A 310 12.38 -21.35 -15.25
N GLY A 311 12.40 -20.74 -14.06
CA GLY A 311 12.11 -21.38 -12.79
C GLY A 311 10.62 -21.65 -12.57
N GLN A 312 10.29 -22.13 -11.36
CA GLN A 312 8.89 -22.37 -10.98
C GLN A 312 8.12 -21.06 -10.77
N PRO A 313 6.80 -21.05 -11.04
CA PRO A 313 5.97 -19.90 -10.71
C PRO A 313 6.06 -19.53 -9.23
N LEU A 314 6.28 -18.25 -8.95
CA LEU A 314 6.30 -17.76 -7.58
C LEU A 314 4.86 -17.69 -7.03
N THR A 315 4.64 -18.30 -5.87
CA THR A 315 3.39 -18.15 -5.11
C THR A 315 3.69 -17.45 -3.80
N LEU A 316 3.08 -16.29 -3.59
CA LEU A 316 3.22 -15.49 -2.37
C LEU A 316 1.88 -15.45 -1.61
N PRO A 317 1.89 -15.29 -0.28
CA PRO A 317 0.66 -15.05 0.48
C PRO A 317 -0.02 -13.75 0.02
N PRO A 318 -1.28 -13.49 0.39
CA PRO A 318 -1.89 -12.18 0.23
C PRO A 318 -1.04 -11.10 0.91
N GLU A 319 -0.99 -9.89 0.33
CA GLU A 319 -0.35 -8.74 0.97
C GLU A 319 -1.13 -8.36 2.24
N ALA A 320 -0.42 -7.91 3.27
CA ALA A 320 -1.04 -7.34 4.46
C ALA A 320 -1.55 -5.92 4.13
N ASN A 321 -2.71 -5.55 4.68
CA ASN A 321 -3.26 -4.22 4.45
C ASN A 321 -2.55 -3.18 5.33
N TYR A 322 -1.68 -2.36 4.74
CA TYR A 322 -0.97 -1.30 5.48
C TYR A 322 -1.93 -0.25 6.08
N GLU A 323 -3.11 -0.07 5.49
CA GLU A 323 -4.14 0.82 6.02
C GLU A 323 -4.58 0.42 7.44
N ASP A 324 -4.60 -0.87 7.76
CA ASP A 324 -4.96 -1.37 9.09
C ASP A 324 -3.98 -0.84 10.15
N TYR A 325 -2.68 -0.77 9.79
CA TYR A 325 -1.65 -0.20 10.66
C TYR A 325 -1.82 1.33 10.81
N ILE A 326 -2.13 2.04 9.73
CA ILE A 326 -2.39 3.50 9.80
C ILE A 326 -3.59 3.78 10.69
N GLN A 327 -4.70 3.05 10.50
CA GLN A 327 -5.90 3.20 11.34
C GLN A 327 -5.61 2.88 12.80
N TRP A 328 -4.87 1.80 13.08
CA TRP A 328 -4.40 1.50 14.43
C TRP A 328 -3.60 2.67 15.01
N LEU A 329 -2.66 3.23 14.25
CA LEU A 329 -1.79 4.32 14.68
C LEU A 329 -2.58 5.60 14.98
N CYS A 330 -3.53 5.96 14.12
CA CYS A 330 -4.41 7.13 14.31
C CYS A 330 -5.27 7.01 15.57
N ASN A 331 -5.60 5.79 16.01
CA ASN A 331 -6.38 5.53 17.22
C ASN A 331 -5.55 5.55 18.52
N GLN A 332 -4.22 5.75 18.45
CA GLN A 332 -3.37 5.79 19.63
C GLN A 332 -3.45 7.14 20.37
N ASN A 333 -3.35 7.10 21.69
CA ASN A 333 -3.30 8.31 22.51
C ASN A 333 -1.88 8.91 22.51
N ARG A 334 -1.68 9.96 21.71
CA ARG A 334 -0.39 10.66 21.59
C ARG A 334 0.05 11.34 22.89
N ASP A 335 -0.89 11.82 23.70
CA ASP A 335 -0.57 12.49 24.97
C ASP A 335 -0.09 11.49 26.02
N GLU A 336 -0.65 10.28 26.04
CA GLU A 336 -0.18 9.20 26.90
C GLU A 336 1.22 8.73 26.50
N ALA A 337 1.47 8.53 25.20
CA ALA A 337 2.80 8.20 24.69
C ALA A 337 3.83 9.29 25.02
N ARG A 338 3.44 10.57 24.91
CA ARG A 338 4.29 11.70 25.29
C ARG A 338 4.57 11.69 26.80
N ALA A 339 3.55 11.56 27.63
CA ALA A 339 3.70 11.53 29.08
C ALA A 339 4.62 10.39 29.54
N PHE A 340 4.52 9.23 28.89
CA PHE A 340 5.45 8.12 29.11
C PHE A 340 6.90 8.52 28.82
N TRP A 341 7.19 9.05 27.63
CA TRP A 341 8.56 9.44 27.27
C TRP A 341 9.09 10.61 28.09
N ASP A 342 8.26 11.59 28.44
CA ASP A 342 8.61 12.70 29.33
C ASP A 342 9.04 12.17 30.71
N ALA A 343 8.36 11.15 31.23
CA ALA A 343 8.69 10.52 32.51
C ALA A 343 10.00 9.70 32.42
N GLU A 344 10.15 8.86 31.38
CA GLU A 344 11.36 8.03 31.18
C GLU A 344 12.62 8.88 30.96
N LEU A 345 12.48 10.03 30.28
CA LEU A 345 13.59 10.92 29.94
C LEU A 345 13.79 12.07 30.93
N ALA A 346 12.99 12.19 31.99
CA ALA A 346 13.06 13.30 32.95
C ALA A 346 14.45 13.50 33.59
N GLY A 347 15.25 12.42 33.69
CA GLY A 347 16.62 12.46 34.22
C GLY A 347 17.70 12.86 33.20
N VAL A 348 17.35 12.98 31.91
CA VAL A 348 18.30 13.29 30.83
C VAL A 348 18.28 14.79 30.56
N SER A 349 19.23 15.52 31.16
CA SER A 349 19.31 16.99 31.06
C SER A 349 20.32 17.49 30.02
N ALA A 350 21.26 16.65 29.60
CA ALA A 350 22.27 16.99 28.60
C ALA A 350 22.80 15.72 27.89
N PRO A 351 23.30 15.85 26.65
CA PRO A 351 24.03 14.76 26.00
C PRO A 351 25.24 14.35 26.83
N THR A 352 25.55 13.05 26.88
CA THR A 352 26.80 12.59 27.45
C THR A 352 27.93 12.93 26.49
N THR A 353 28.79 13.89 26.86
CA THR A 353 29.95 14.27 26.06
C THR A 353 31.06 13.24 26.21
N LEU A 354 31.45 12.61 25.10
CA LEU A 354 32.65 11.79 25.02
C LEU A 354 33.86 12.71 24.85
N GLN A 355 34.91 12.50 25.63
CA GLN A 355 36.18 13.21 25.45
C GLN A 355 36.93 12.61 24.26
N LEU A 356 36.62 13.09 23.06
CA LEU A 356 37.28 12.70 21.83
C LEU A 356 38.42 13.68 21.51
N PRO A 357 39.51 13.22 20.86
CA PRO A 357 40.51 14.11 20.28
C PRO A 357 39.85 15.12 19.33
N ALA A 358 40.40 16.34 19.24
CA ALA A 358 39.89 17.34 18.30
C ALA A 358 39.88 16.77 16.88
N ALA A 359 38.76 16.97 16.16
CA ALA A 359 38.65 16.56 14.78
C ALA A 359 39.73 17.26 13.92
N ALA A 360 40.29 16.55 12.95
CA ALA A 360 41.29 17.11 12.03
C ALA A 360 40.67 18.08 10.99
N SER A 361 39.33 18.12 10.91
CA SER A 361 38.56 18.90 9.94
C SER A 361 37.21 19.30 10.57
N ASP A 362 36.71 20.47 10.19
CA ASP A 362 35.36 20.95 10.53
C ASP A 362 34.27 20.32 9.63
N VAL A 363 34.67 19.59 8.59
CA VAL A 363 33.74 18.82 7.75
C VAL A 363 33.41 17.51 8.46
N PRO A 364 32.13 17.22 8.76
CA PRO A 364 31.72 15.94 9.30
C PRO A 364 32.18 14.81 8.37
N SER A 365 32.98 13.88 8.88
CA SER A 365 33.36 12.67 8.17
C SER A 365 32.89 11.44 8.95
N TYR A 366 32.48 10.42 8.20
CA TYR A 366 32.06 9.14 8.74
C TYR A 366 33.12 8.09 8.40
N ASP A 367 33.49 7.27 9.37
CA ASP A 367 34.38 6.12 9.18
C ASP A 367 33.81 4.92 9.95
N GLU A 368 34.09 3.71 9.49
CA GLU A 368 33.50 2.48 10.01
C GLU A 368 34.58 1.43 10.26
N ILE A 369 34.70 0.96 11.49
CA ILE A 369 35.57 -0.18 11.85
C ILE A 369 34.69 -1.41 12.04
N LYS A 370 34.91 -2.43 11.21
CA LYS A 370 34.21 -3.72 11.30
C LYS A 370 35.06 -4.73 12.05
N TRP A 371 34.48 -5.36 13.07
CA TRP A 371 35.05 -6.53 13.74
C TRP A 371 33.97 -7.58 13.93
N SER A 372 34.36 -8.85 13.92
CA SER A 372 33.47 -9.99 14.09
C SER A 372 33.94 -10.83 15.29
N CYS A 373 33.00 -11.20 16.15
CA CYS A 373 33.28 -12.19 17.20
C CYS A 373 33.58 -13.54 16.54
N ASP A 374 34.54 -14.29 17.10
CA ASP A 374 34.74 -15.67 16.67
C ASP A 374 33.55 -16.56 17.04
N GLU A 375 33.51 -17.77 16.49
CA GLU A 375 32.42 -18.71 16.70
C GLU A 375 32.24 -19.07 18.19
N THR A 376 33.34 -19.15 18.94
CA THR A 376 33.32 -19.55 20.35
C THR A 376 32.67 -18.45 21.19
N LEU A 377 33.13 -17.22 21.04
CA LEU A 377 32.58 -16.05 21.73
C LEU A 377 31.12 -15.82 21.33
N THR A 378 30.80 -15.94 20.04
CA THR A 378 29.42 -15.83 19.54
C THR A 378 28.50 -16.85 20.20
N ARG A 379 28.96 -18.10 20.33
CA ARG A 379 28.19 -19.17 20.99
C ARG A 379 28.02 -18.90 22.48
N GLN A 380 29.07 -18.45 23.16
CA GLN A 380 29.02 -18.10 24.58
C GLN A 380 28.04 -16.95 24.86
N LEU A 381 28.07 -15.89 24.05
CA LEU A 381 27.14 -14.77 24.16
C LEU A 381 25.70 -15.22 23.90
N SER A 382 25.49 -16.07 22.88
CA SER A 382 24.17 -16.62 22.57
C SER A 382 23.61 -17.48 23.70
N GLN A 383 24.43 -18.36 24.28
CA GLN A 383 24.05 -19.18 25.43
C GLN A 383 23.78 -18.32 26.65
N PHE A 384 24.63 -17.33 26.93
CA PHE A 384 24.43 -16.39 28.03
C PHE A 384 23.10 -15.65 27.90
N ALA A 385 22.77 -15.15 26.70
CA ALA A 385 21.49 -14.48 26.44
C ALA A 385 20.30 -15.42 26.64
N GLN A 386 20.39 -16.67 26.17
CA GLN A 386 19.34 -17.69 26.36
C GLN A 386 19.12 -18.02 27.84
N ILE A 387 20.19 -18.16 28.62
CA ILE A 387 20.12 -18.47 30.06
C ILE A 387 19.59 -17.27 30.84
N SER A 388 20.06 -16.07 30.51
CA SER A 388 19.73 -14.82 31.21
C SER A 388 18.30 -14.33 30.94
N ARG A 389 17.65 -14.83 29.88
CA ARG A 389 16.21 -14.61 29.58
C ARG A 389 15.24 -15.22 30.61
N SER A 390 15.74 -15.77 31.71
CA SER A 390 14.94 -16.16 32.89
C SER A 390 14.73 -15.03 33.92
N LEU A 391 15.29 -13.84 33.72
CA LEU A 391 15.12 -12.68 34.61
C LEU A 391 14.48 -11.50 33.87
N ARG A 392 13.19 -11.27 34.18
CA ARG A 392 12.31 -10.14 33.81
C ARG A 392 11.68 -10.15 32.41
N MET A 393 10.70 -11.03 32.21
CA MET A 393 9.44 -10.57 31.59
C MET A 393 8.67 -9.79 32.66
N LEU A 394 8.87 -8.47 32.70
CA LEU A 394 7.90 -7.56 33.29
C LEU A 394 6.72 -7.51 32.31
N TYR A 395 5.78 -8.43 32.48
CA TYR A 395 4.42 -8.21 32.00
C TYR A 395 3.87 -7.05 32.84
N CYS A 396 3.68 -5.88 32.21
CA CYS A 396 2.72 -4.91 32.73
C CYS A 396 1.32 -5.54 32.59
N ASN A 397 0.65 -5.69 33.73
CA ASN A 397 -0.79 -5.95 33.80
C ASN A 397 -1.59 -4.73 33.37
#